data_AF-A0A8T6A623-F1
#
_entry.id   AF-A0A8T6A623-F1
#
_cell.length_a   1.000
_cell.length_b   1.000
_cell.length_c   1.000
_cell.angle_alpha   90.00
_cell.angle_beta   90.00
_cell.angle_gamma   90.00
#
_symmetry.space_group_name_H-M   'P 1'
#
loop_
_entity.id
_entity.type
_entity.pdbx_description
1 polymer ?
#
loop_
_entity_poly.entity_id
_entity_poly.type
_entity_poly.pdbx_seq_one_letter_code
_entity_poly.pdbx_strand_id
1 'polypeptide(L)'
;MLEHHLLDNYFTFLKRYAQCTFLHWNMRDNNYGFQALQHRFSVLGGEPFILTDDRKLDLARAAVSIYGRSYIGHTAKSGRAGRMLALVEKNGIADKDVLAGAEEAEAYVKGKYRELEMSTLRKVDILCNIAERIHDRTLKTNNKWFWPRSWHPYWLTMRLKEHPLVTGLIVLGIFLGVITKGLDLYAWWQQ
;
A
#
# COMPACT_ATOMS: atom_id res chain seq x y z
N MET A 1 9.14 -33.10 -3.52
CA MET A 1 9.80 -32.70 -4.78
C MET A 1 9.20 -31.41 -5.36
N LEU A 2 7.87 -31.31 -5.52
CA LEU A 2 7.21 -30.10 -6.05
C LEU A 2 7.41 -28.84 -5.18
N GLU A 3 7.14 -28.93 -3.87
CA GLU A 3 7.27 -27.77 -2.97
C GLU A 3 8.70 -27.21 -2.94
N HIS A 4 9.70 -28.10 -2.84
CA HIS A 4 11.11 -27.69 -2.89
C HIS A 4 11.43 -26.91 -4.16
N HIS A 5 11.01 -27.40 -5.33
CA HIS A 5 11.24 -26.74 -6.61
C HIS A 5 10.53 -25.38 -6.70
N LEU A 6 9.32 -25.24 -6.14
CA LEU A 6 8.62 -23.96 -6.06
C LEU A 6 9.35 -22.95 -5.17
N LEU A 7 9.84 -23.39 -4.01
CA LEU A 7 10.60 -22.54 -3.09
C LEU A 7 11.96 -22.14 -3.67
N ASP A 8 12.65 -23.07 -4.34
CA ASP A 8 13.91 -22.81 -5.03
C ASP A 8 13.75 -21.74 -6.11
N ASN A 9 12.70 -21.85 -6.93
CA ASN A 9 12.35 -20.82 -7.92
C ASN A 9 12.00 -19.48 -7.27
N TYR A 10 11.26 -19.48 -6.16
CA TYR A 10 10.92 -18.28 -5.41
C TYR A 10 12.16 -17.57 -4.84
N PHE A 11 13.08 -18.30 -4.20
CA PHE A 11 14.31 -17.72 -3.65
C PHE A 11 15.30 -17.30 -4.74
N THR A 12 15.35 -18.03 -5.86
CA THR A 12 16.09 -17.61 -7.06
C THR A 12 15.55 -16.31 -7.63
N PHE A 13 14.23 -16.16 -7.70
CA PHE A 13 13.57 -14.92 -8.11
C PHE A 13 13.88 -13.76 -7.15
N LEU A 14 13.76 -13.97 -5.83
CA LEU A 14 14.12 -12.96 -4.84
C LEU A 14 15.58 -12.52 -4.97
N LYS A 15 16.50 -13.47 -5.15
CA LYS A 15 17.93 -13.19 -5.31
C LYS A 15 18.21 -12.38 -6.57
N ARG A 16 17.57 -12.74 -7.69
CA ARG A 16 17.72 -12.04 -8.98
C ARG A 16 17.29 -10.57 -8.89
N TYR A 17 16.22 -10.30 -8.15
CA TYR A 17 15.65 -8.96 -7.99
C TYR A 17 15.89 -8.35 -6.61
N ALA A 18 16.98 -8.74 -5.94
CA ALA A 18 17.27 -8.31 -4.57
C ALA A 18 17.40 -6.78 -4.39
N GLN A 19 17.66 -6.04 -5.48
CA GLN A 19 17.74 -4.59 -5.48
C GLN A 19 16.35 -3.91 -5.61
N CYS A 20 15.28 -4.66 -5.89
CA CYS A 20 13.92 -4.15 -5.94
C CYS A 20 13.30 -4.08 -4.54
N THR A 21 12.25 -3.27 -4.40
CA THR A 21 11.40 -3.27 -3.21
C THR A 21 10.24 -4.24 -3.41
N PHE A 22 10.08 -5.17 -2.49
CA PHE A 22 9.01 -6.16 -2.49
C PHE A 22 7.85 -5.67 -1.64
N LEU A 23 6.75 -5.34 -2.31
CA LEU A 23 5.48 -5.04 -1.67
C LEU A 23 4.88 -6.33 -1.11
N HIS A 24 4.46 -6.30 0.15
CA HIS A 24 3.81 -7.44 0.77
C HIS A 24 2.69 -6.99 1.72
N TRP A 25 1.83 -7.94 2.09
CA TRP A 25 0.75 -7.70 3.03
C TRP A 25 0.94 -8.53 4.30
N ASN A 26 1.37 -7.90 5.39
CA ASN A 26 1.49 -8.53 6.70
C ASN A 26 2.37 -9.81 6.79
N MET A 27 3.29 -10.05 5.85
CA MET A 27 4.21 -11.22 5.83
C MET A 27 5.39 -11.14 6.83
N ARG A 28 5.15 -10.61 8.03
CA ARG A 28 6.18 -10.37 9.06
C ARG A 28 6.24 -11.45 10.15
N ASP A 29 5.30 -12.37 10.14
CA ASP A 29 5.16 -13.38 11.19
C ASP A 29 6.12 -14.56 10.94
N ASN A 30 6.43 -15.29 12.00
CA ASN A 30 7.31 -16.45 11.91
C ASN A 30 6.53 -17.70 11.47
N ASN A 31 5.22 -17.74 11.72
CA ASN A 31 4.33 -18.82 11.31
C ASN A 31 3.86 -18.66 9.86
N TYR A 32 3.87 -17.43 9.34
CA TYR A 32 3.51 -17.13 7.95
C TYR A 32 4.29 -15.92 7.42
N GLY A 33 4.76 -15.97 6.18
CA GLY A 33 5.51 -14.88 5.56
C GLY A 33 6.95 -15.25 5.23
N PHE A 34 7.85 -14.26 5.18
CA PHE A 34 9.21 -14.48 4.69
C PHE A 34 9.98 -15.50 5.53
N GLN A 35 9.94 -15.39 6.86
CA GLN A 35 10.67 -16.31 7.75
C GLN A 35 10.10 -17.73 7.70
N ALA A 36 8.78 -17.88 7.62
CA ALA A 36 8.14 -19.18 7.47
C ALA A 36 8.57 -19.88 6.18
N LEU A 37 8.63 -19.15 5.06
CA LEU A 37 9.10 -19.69 3.77
C LEU A 37 10.58 -20.08 3.82
N GLN A 38 11.41 -19.26 4.47
CA GLN A 38 12.84 -19.56 4.65
C GLN A 38 13.04 -20.84 5.45
N HIS A 39 12.36 -20.96 6.60
CA HIS A 39 12.42 -22.15 7.44
C HIS A 39 11.95 -23.41 6.69
N ARG A 40 10.82 -23.33 5.97
CA ARG A 40 10.30 -24.45 5.17
C ARG A 40 11.31 -24.91 4.12
N PHE A 41 11.95 -23.98 3.41
CA PHE A 41 12.92 -24.34 2.40
C PHE A 41 14.17 -24.99 3.00
N SER A 42 14.67 -24.46 4.12
CA SER A 42 15.77 -25.08 4.87
C SER A 42 15.45 -26.49 5.36
N VAL A 43 14.24 -26.73 5.87
CA VAL A 43 13.80 -28.07 6.28
C VAL A 43 13.78 -29.06 5.12
N LEU A 44 13.51 -28.58 3.90
CA LEU A 44 13.55 -29.39 2.69
C LEU A 44 14.96 -29.57 2.11
N GLY A 45 16.00 -29.05 2.77
CA GLY A 45 17.40 -29.14 2.35
C GLY A 45 17.87 -28.04 1.38
N GLY A 46 17.05 -27.00 1.18
CA GLY A 46 17.39 -25.84 0.35
C GLY A 46 18.06 -24.71 1.14
N GLU A 47 18.76 -23.83 0.44
CA GLU A 47 19.44 -22.66 1.02
C GLU A 47 18.66 -21.37 0.70
N PRO A 48 17.88 -20.82 1.65
CA PRO A 48 17.02 -19.67 1.36
C PRO A 48 17.82 -18.39 1.17
N PHE A 49 17.44 -17.60 0.17
CA PHE A 49 17.92 -16.23 0.06
C PHE A 49 17.20 -15.32 1.07
N ILE A 50 17.97 -14.69 1.95
CA ILE A 50 17.45 -13.76 2.96
C ILE A 50 17.40 -12.35 2.36
N LEU A 51 16.21 -11.93 1.94
CA LEU A 51 15.97 -10.54 1.54
C LEU A 51 16.13 -9.62 2.75
N THR A 52 16.86 -8.51 2.58
CA THR A 52 17.06 -7.51 3.62
C THR A 52 15.77 -6.75 3.93
N ASP A 53 15.62 -6.28 5.17
CA ASP A 53 14.37 -5.66 5.63
C ASP A 53 14.07 -4.31 4.98
N ASP A 54 15.10 -3.56 4.55
CA ASP A 54 14.96 -2.32 3.78
C ASP A 54 14.31 -2.53 2.41
N ARG A 55 14.34 -3.76 1.90
CA ARG A 55 13.72 -4.16 0.63
C ARG A 55 12.31 -4.70 0.80
N LYS A 56 11.79 -4.79 2.04
CA LYS A 56 10.44 -5.28 2.33
C LYS A 56 9.53 -4.10 2.69
N LEU A 57 8.49 -3.85 1.90
CA LEU A 57 7.50 -2.82 2.21
C LEU A 57 6.15 -3.43 2.57
N ASP A 58 5.78 -3.30 3.85
CA ASP A 58 4.48 -3.77 4.35
C ASP A 58 3.38 -2.76 4.04
N LEU A 59 2.57 -3.09 3.03
CA LEU A 59 1.48 -2.24 2.56
C LEU A 59 0.39 -2.06 3.63
N ALA A 60 0.18 -3.06 4.51
CA ALA A 60 -0.79 -2.95 5.58
C ALA A 60 -0.35 -1.91 6.63
N ARG A 61 0.95 -1.83 6.93
CA ARG A 61 1.51 -0.79 7.81
C ARG A 61 1.53 0.58 7.14
N ALA A 62 1.86 0.63 5.85
CA ALA A 62 1.81 1.87 5.08
C ALA A 62 0.39 2.47 5.11
N ALA A 63 -0.64 1.65 4.86
CA ALA A 63 -2.04 2.06 4.97
C ALA A 63 -2.39 2.59 6.37
N VAL A 64 -1.97 1.90 7.44
CA VAL A 64 -2.19 2.37 8.83
C VAL A 64 -1.47 3.69 9.11
N SER A 65 -0.25 3.88 8.58
CA SER A 65 0.52 5.11 8.76
C SER A 65 -0.15 6.30 8.08
N ILE A 66 -0.69 6.09 6.88
CA ILE A 66 -1.32 7.12 6.05
C ILE A 66 -2.73 7.46 6.56
N TYR A 67 -3.57 6.45 6.84
CA TYR A 67 -5.00 6.64 7.12
C TYR A 67 -5.39 6.45 8.59
N GLY A 68 -4.44 6.09 9.45
CA GLY A 68 -4.66 5.79 10.87
C GLY A 68 -5.10 4.34 11.12
N ARG A 69 -5.07 3.91 12.39
CA ARG A 69 -5.35 2.50 12.78
C ARG A 69 -6.77 2.03 12.47
N SER A 70 -7.72 2.97 12.44
CA SER A 70 -9.16 2.72 12.21
C SER A 70 -9.60 2.92 10.76
N TYR A 71 -8.66 2.98 9.81
CA TYR A 71 -8.95 3.20 8.40
C TYR A 71 -9.86 2.15 7.78
N ILE A 72 -9.86 0.92 8.30
CA ILE A 72 -10.75 -0.16 7.88
C ILE A 72 -11.00 -1.11 9.06
N GLY A 73 -12.16 -1.75 9.07
CA GLY A 73 -12.49 -2.80 10.05
C GLY A 73 -11.64 -4.06 9.86
N HIS A 74 -11.65 -4.94 10.86
CA HIS A 74 -11.00 -6.24 10.78
C HIS A 74 -11.84 -7.29 10.05
N THR A 75 -13.11 -6.98 9.78
CA THR A 75 -14.06 -7.81 9.06
C THR A 75 -14.65 -7.02 7.91
N ALA A 76 -14.86 -7.70 6.79
CA ALA A 76 -15.59 -7.21 5.64
C ALA A 76 -17.09 -7.16 5.97
N LYS A 77 -17.89 -6.39 5.21
CA LYS A 77 -19.35 -6.35 5.42
C LYS A 77 -19.99 -7.70 5.10
N SER A 78 -19.40 -8.46 4.18
CA SER A 78 -19.79 -9.84 3.86
C SER A 78 -19.46 -10.85 4.96
N GLY A 79 -18.83 -10.44 6.08
CA GLY A 79 -18.43 -11.31 7.19
C GLY A 79 -17.04 -11.96 7.03
N ARG A 80 -16.34 -11.74 5.90
CA ARG A 80 -14.99 -12.27 5.69
C ARG A 80 -13.97 -11.60 6.62
N ALA A 81 -13.12 -12.39 7.25
CA ALA A 81 -12.10 -11.88 8.17
C ALA A 81 -10.87 -11.35 7.41
N GLY A 82 -10.37 -10.19 7.82
CA GLY A 82 -9.13 -9.59 7.33
C GLY A 82 -9.31 -8.20 6.75
N ARG A 83 -8.37 -7.30 7.09
CA ARG A 83 -8.36 -5.90 6.62
C ARG A 83 -8.27 -5.77 5.09
N MET A 84 -7.54 -6.68 4.44
CA MET A 84 -7.42 -6.71 2.98
C MET A 84 -8.77 -6.99 2.32
N LEU A 85 -9.50 -8.00 2.80
CA LEU A 85 -10.82 -8.34 2.28
C LEU A 85 -11.85 -7.24 2.54
N ALA A 86 -11.78 -6.62 3.73
CA ALA A 86 -12.59 -5.45 4.04
C ALA A 86 -12.30 -4.25 3.09
N LEU A 87 -11.03 -4.04 2.73
CA LEU A 87 -10.65 -3.01 1.75
C LEU A 87 -11.18 -3.34 0.36
N VAL A 88 -11.00 -4.59 -0.09
CA VAL A 88 -11.45 -5.09 -1.39
C VAL A 88 -12.93 -4.83 -1.58
N GLU A 89 -13.76 -5.27 -0.63
CA GLU A 89 -15.21 -5.08 -0.67
C GLU A 89 -15.58 -3.60 -0.65
N LYS A 90 -14.97 -2.82 0.25
CA LYS A 90 -15.26 -1.38 0.36
C LYS A 90 -14.89 -0.58 -0.89
N ASN A 91 -13.86 -1.01 -1.59
CA ASN A 91 -13.34 -0.34 -2.77
C ASN A 91 -13.93 -0.87 -4.08
N GLY A 92 -14.76 -1.93 -4.02
CA GLY A 92 -15.30 -2.60 -5.20
C GLY A 92 -14.19 -3.22 -6.05
N ILE A 93 -13.12 -3.70 -5.44
CA ILE A 93 -12.04 -4.40 -6.14
C ILE A 93 -12.58 -5.79 -6.49
N ALA A 94 -12.45 -6.20 -7.75
CA ALA A 94 -12.86 -7.52 -8.18
C ALA A 94 -12.02 -8.58 -7.47
N ASP A 95 -12.68 -9.50 -6.78
CA ASP A 95 -12.07 -10.62 -6.05
C ASP A 95 -12.55 -11.98 -6.55
N LYS A 96 -13.13 -11.98 -7.77
CA LYS A 96 -13.49 -13.20 -8.49
C LYS A 96 -12.25 -14.10 -8.56
N ASP A 97 -12.42 -15.34 -8.10
CA ASP A 97 -11.41 -16.40 -8.05
C ASP A 97 -10.41 -16.34 -6.86
N VAL A 98 -10.62 -15.48 -5.86
CA VAL A 98 -9.81 -15.55 -4.61
C VAL A 98 -10.26 -16.72 -3.75
N LEU A 99 -9.39 -17.71 -3.60
CA LEU A 99 -9.57 -18.83 -2.68
C LEU A 99 -9.14 -18.43 -1.25
N ALA A 100 -9.94 -18.84 -0.26
CA ALA A 100 -9.55 -18.77 1.14
C ALA A 100 -8.44 -19.80 1.46
N GLY A 101 -7.69 -19.61 2.54
CA GLY A 101 -6.55 -20.49 2.86
C GLY A 101 -6.91 -21.99 3.00
N ALA A 102 -8.09 -22.29 3.54
CA ALA A 102 -8.58 -23.66 3.62
C ALA A 102 -8.91 -24.24 2.23
N GLU A 103 -9.53 -23.44 1.37
CA GLU A 103 -9.88 -23.81 0.00
C GLU A 103 -8.64 -24.00 -0.86
N GLU A 104 -7.58 -23.20 -0.65
CA GLU A 104 -6.29 -23.38 -1.33
C GLU A 104 -5.62 -24.70 -0.93
N ALA A 105 -5.62 -25.03 0.36
CA ALA A 105 -5.08 -26.31 0.81
C ALA A 105 -5.85 -27.49 0.20
N GLU A 106 -7.18 -27.39 0.14
CA GLU A 106 -8.03 -28.40 -0.48
C GLU A 106 -7.81 -28.51 -2.00
N ALA A 107 -7.72 -27.38 -2.70
CA ALA A 107 -7.44 -27.33 -4.13
C ALA A 107 -6.07 -27.94 -4.46
N TYR A 108 -5.07 -27.74 -3.61
CA TYR A 108 -3.76 -28.36 -3.74
C TYR A 108 -3.84 -29.89 -3.60
N VAL A 109 -4.51 -30.40 -2.57
CA VAL A 109 -4.72 -31.85 -2.37
C VAL A 109 -5.47 -32.47 -3.54
N LYS A 110 -6.44 -31.74 -4.12
CA LYS A 110 -7.23 -32.18 -5.27
C LYS A 110 -6.53 -31.98 -6.63
N GLY A 111 -5.29 -31.48 -6.67
CA GLY A 111 -4.54 -31.26 -7.91
C GLY A 111 -5.10 -30.15 -8.81
N LYS A 112 -5.90 -29.23 -8.26
CA LYS A 112 -6.53 -28.11 -8.98
C LYS A 112 -5.56 -26.94 -9.13
N TYR A 113 -4.39 -27.17 -9.74
CA TYR A 113 -3.30 -26.19 -9.82
C TYR A 113 -3.68 -24.90 -10.56
N ARG A 114 -4.53 -24.99 -11.59
CA ARG A 114 -5.05 -23.81 -12.30
C ARG A 114 -5.84 -22.88 -11.38
N GLU A 115 -6.64 -23.42 -10.47
CA GLU A 115 -7.41 -22.61 -9.51
C GLU A 115 -6.47 -21.90 -8.52
N LEU A 116 -5.41 -22.57 -8.09
CA LEU A 116 -4.36 -21.99 -7.22
C LEU A 116 -3.59 -20.87 -7.92
N GLU A 117 -3.21 -21.07 -9.17
CA GLU A 117 -2.53 -20.07 -9.99
C GLU A 117 -3.41 -18.83 -10.17
N MET A 118 -4.68 -19.01 -10.55
CA MET A 118 -5.63 -17.91 -10.71
C MET A 118 -5.87 -17.15 -9.39
N SER A 119 -6.00 -17.86 -8.27
CA SER A 119 -6.10 -17.26 -6.94
C SER A 119 -4.84 -16.44 -6.60
N THR A 120 -3.66 -16.97 -6.90
CA THR A 120 -2.38 -16.31 -6.67
C THR A 120 -2.26 -15.02 -7.48
N LEU A 121 -2.55 -15.06 -8.78
CA LEU A 121 -2.56 -13.88 -9.65
C LEU A 121 -3.56 -12.84 -9.16
N ARG A 122 -4.77 -13.27 -8.77
CA ARG A 122 -5.79 -12.34 -8.26
C ARG A 122 -5.36 -11.65 -6.97
N LYS A 123 -4.66 -12.35 -6.07
CA LYS A 123 -4.11 -11.74 -4.85
C LYS A 123 -3.04 -10.70 -5.17
N VAL A 124 -2.20 -10.95 -6.17
CA VAL A 124 -1.23 -9.95 -6.67
C VAL A 124 -1.96 -8.73 -7.23
N ASP A 125 -2.98 -8.92 -8.07
CA ASP A 125 -3.79 -7.82 -8.62
C ASP A 125 -4.44 -6.97 -7.53
N ILE A 126 -4.96 -7.60 -6.47
CA ILE A 126 -5.55 -6.92 -5.31
C ILE A 126 -4.50 -6.05 -4.62
N LEU A 127 -3.29 -6.56 -4.40
CA LEU A 127 -2.21 -5.80 -3.79
C LEU A 127 -1.79 -4.61 -4.64
N CYS A 128 -1.68 -4.80 -5.96
CA CYS A 128 -1.41 -3.72 -6.92
C CYS A 128 -2.51 -2.64 -6.86
N ASN A 129 -3.78 -3.04 -6.94
CA ASN A 129 -4.92 -2.11 -6.86
C ASN A 129 -4.94 -1.32 -5.54
N ILE A 130 -4.64 -1.98 -4.42
CA ILE A 130 -4.56 -1.29 -3.13
C ILE A 130 -3.38 -0.31 -3.13
N ALA A 131 -2.22 -0.70 -3.62
CA ALA A 131 -1.03 0.15 -3.67
C ALA A 131 -1.25 1.39 -4.57
N GLU A 132 -1.83 1.21 -5.75
CA GLU A 132 -2.20 2.29 -6.68
C GLU A 132 -3.19 3.26 -6.01
N ARG A 133 -4.26 2.76 -5.39
CA ARG A 133 -5.23 3.61 -4.70
C ARG A 133 -4.66 4.34 -3.48
N ILE A 134 -3.65 3.76 -2.83
CA ILE A 134 -2.91 4.44 -1.76
C ILE A 134 -2.06 5.57 -2.37
N HIS A 135 -1.36 5.28 -3.47
CA HIS A 135 -0.53 6.26 -4.19
C HIS A 135 -1.37 7.44 -4.70
N ASP A 136 -2.49 7.15 -5.37
CA ASP A 136 -3.43 8.12 -5.94
C ASP A 136 -4.30 8.82 -4.87
N ARG A 137 -4.22 8.37 -3.61
CA ARG A 137 -5.06 8.83 -2.49
C ARG A 137 -6.56 8.61 -2.72
N THR A 138 -6.94 7.68 -3.58
CA THR A 138 -8.34 7.34 -3.92
C THR A 138 -8.90 6.18 -3.10
N LEU A 139 -8.10 5.59 -2.21
CA LEU A 139 -8.54 4.46 -1.36
C LEU A 139 -9.69 4.86 -0.43
N LYS A 140 -10.83 4.18 -0.57
CA LYS A 140 -12.01 4.38 0.29
C LYS A 140 -11.78 3.75 1.66
N THR A 141 -11.82 4.56 2.72
CA THR A 141 -11.60 4.14 4.11
C THR A 141 -12.82 4.44 5.01
N ASN A 142 -12.88 3.87 6.21
CA ASN A 142 -13.95 4.09 7.20
C ASN A 142 -13.91 5.48 7.84
N ASN A 143 -12.74 6.13 7.84
CA ASN A 143 -12.60 7.47 8.39
C ASN A 143 -13.24 8.48 7.44
N LYS A 144 -14.24 9.23 7.92
CA LYS A 144 -14.91 10.31 7.17
C LYS A 144 -13.99 11.51 6.90
N TRP A 145 -12.94 11.65 7.70
CA TRP A 145 -12.03 12.79 7.65
C TRP A 145 -10.60 12.30 7.39
N PHE A 146 -10.16 12.42 6.14
CA PHE A 146 -8.75 12.35 5.81
C PHE A 146 -8.09 13.60 6.38
N TRP A 147 -7.48 13.51 7.56
CA TRP A 147 -6.41 14.43 7.92
C TRP A 147 -5.19 13.92 7.15
N PRO A 148 -4.78 14.53 6.01
CA PRO A 148 -3.45 14.27 5.53
C PRO A 148 -2.52 14.62 6.69
N ARG A 149 -1.83 13.64 7.25
CA ARG A 149 -0.66 13.89 8.10
C ARG A 149 0.50 14.55 7.34
N SER A 150 0.19 15.07 6.15
CA SER A 150 0.99 15.87 5.23
C SER A 150 0.72 17.37 5.34
N TRP A 151 0.09 17.88 6.41
CA TRP A 151 0.39 19.26 6.84
C TRP A 151 1.80 19.30 7.43
N HIS A 152 2.78 18.99 6.59
CA HIS A 152 4.17 19.29 6.79
C HIS A 152 4.49 20.41 5.80
N PRO A 153 5.20 21.49 6.20
CA PRO A 153 5.56 22.60 5.30
C PRO A 153 6.26 22.15 4.00
N TYR A 154 6.79 20.92 3.96
CA TYR A 154 7.34 20.25 2.78
C TYR A 154 6.31 19.96 1.66
N TRP A 155 5.03 19.73 1.97
CA TRP A 155 4.01 19.55 0.93
C TRP A 155 3.79 20.85 0.13
N LEU A 156 3.90 22.00 0.80
CA LEU A 156 3.87 23.30 0.14
C LEU A 156 5.07 23.42 -0.81
N THR A 157 6.28 23.11 -0.37
CA THR A 157 7.49 23.22 -1.21
C THR A 157 7.45 22.31 -2.44
N MET A 158 6.82 21.14 -2.35
CA MET A 158 6.68 20.23 -3.49
C MET A 158 5.70 20.78 -4.55
N ARG A 159 4.56 21.35 -4.12
CA ARG A 159 3.58 21.96 -5.03
C ARG A 159 4.09 23.26 -5.68
N LEU A 160 4.91 24.04 -4.95
CA LEU A 160 5.58 25.23 -5.47
C LEU A 160 6.54 24.87 -6.63
N LYS A 161 7.19 23.70 -6.57
CA LYS A 161 8.11 23.21 -7.63
C LYS A 161 7.39 22.71 -8.88
N GLU A 162 6.21 22.10 -8.73
CA GLU A 162 5.45 21.55 -9.86
C GLU A 162 4.84 22.65 -10.75
N HIS A 163 4.45 23.79 -10.17
CA HIS A 163 3.80 24.89 -10.90
C HIS A 163 4.35 26.27 -10.49
N PRO A 164 5.52 26.68 -11.01
CA PRO A 164 6.15 27.95 -10.63
C PRO A 164 5.32 29.18 -11.04
N LEU A 165 4.58 29.12 -12.14
CA LEU A 165 3.74 30.24 -12.62
C LEU A 165 2.52 30.49 -11.73
N VAL A 166 1.79 29.44 -11.35
CA VAL A 166 0.61 29.54 -10.47
C VAL A 166 1.01 30.06 -9.10
N THR A 167 2.13 29.57 -8.59
CA THR A 167 2.76 30.06 -7.36
C THR A 167 3.07 31.56 -7.45
N GLY A 168 3.70 32.00 -8.54
CA GLY A 168 4.05 33.40 -8.75
C GLY A 168 2.82 34.31 -8.74
N LEU A 169 1.73 33.90 -9.40
CA LEU A 169 0.48 34.67 -9.43
C LEU A 169 -0.16 34.82 -8.04
N ILE A 170 -0.13 33.76 -7.21
CA ILE A 170 -0.68 33.81 -5.85
C ILE A 170 0.13 34.78 -4.98
N VAL A 171 1.46 34.70 -5.03
CA VAL A 171 2.34 35.60 -4.27
C VAL A 171 2.14 37.06 -4.69
N LEU A 172 2.03 37.31 -6.01
CA LEU A 172 1.81 38.64 -6.56
C LEU A 172 0.44 39.20 -6.14
N GLY A 173 -0.60 38.37 -6.11
CA GLY A 173 -1.93 38.73 -5.63
C GLY A 173 -1.95 39.10 -4.15
N ILE A 174 -1.25 38.34 -3.30
CA ILE A 174 -1.10 38.66 -1.87
C ILE A 174 -0.35 39.98 -1.69
N PHE A 175 0.74 40.19 -2.45
CA PHE A 175 1.55 41.40 -2.37
C PHE A 175 0.75 42.65 -2.77
N LEU A 176 -0.01 42.57 -3.87
CA LEU A 176 -0.92 43.64 -4.29
C LEU A 176 -2.00 43.91 -3.23
N GLY A 177 -2.57 42.87 -2.61
CA GLY A 177 -3.56 43.02 -1.55
C GLY A 177 -3.01 43.70 -0.28
N VAL A 178 -1.75 43.44 0.06
CA VAL A 178 -1.08 44.12 1.19
C VAL A 178 -0.82 45.59 0.86
N ILE A 179 -0.40 45.89 -0.38
CA ILE A 179 -0.19 47.28 -0.83
C ILE A 179 -1.49 48.06 -0.80
N THR A 180 -2.58 47.52 -1.36
CA THR A 180 -3.87 48.24 -1.37
C THR A 180 -4.38 48.48 0.04
N LYS A 181 -4.31 47.49 0.93
CA LYS A 181 -4.69 47.66 2.34
C LYS A 181 -3.78 48.62 3.10
N GLY A 182 -2.49 48.66 2.79
CA GLY A 182 -1.55 49.62 3.37
C GLY A 182 -1.83 51.05 2.92
N LEU A 183 -2.18 51.24 1.65
CA LEU A 183 -2.60 52.54 1.10
C LEU A 183 -3.93 53.00 1.69
N ASP A 184 -4.91 52.10 1.82
CA ASP A 184 -6.20 52.39 2.49
C ASP A 184 -5.97 52.81 3.96
N LEU A 185 -5.08 52.12 4.67
CA LEU A 185 -4.74 52.42 6.07
C LEU A 185 -4.02 53.76 6.20
N TYR A 186 -3.10 54.07 5.29
CA TYR A 186 -2.40 55.34 5.25
C TYR A 186 -3.35 56.51 4.94
N ALA A 187 -4.28 56.31 4.01
CA ALA A 187 -5.32 57.30 3.68
C ALA A 187 -6.28 57.55 4.86
N TRP A 188 -6.62 56.51 5.64
CA TRP A 188 -7.41 56.65 6.86
C TRP A 188 -6.67 57.43 7.96
N TRP A 189 -5.35 57.30 8.05
CA TRP A 189 -4.54 58.00 9.06
C TRP A 189 -4.33 59.50 8.77
N GLN A 190 -4.67 59.96 7.56
CA GLN A 190 -4.59 61.37 7.16
C GLN A 190 -5.92 62.14 7.24
N GLN A 191 -7.02 61.47 7.62
CA GLN A 191 -8.33 62.08 7.93
C GLN A 191 -8.46 62.32 9.45
#